data_AF-A0A2H3DDC6-F1
#
_entry.id   AF-A0A2H3DDC6-F1
#
_cell.length_a   1.000
_cell.length_b   1.000
_cell.length_c   1.000
_cell.angle_alpha   90.00
_cell.angle_beta   90.00
_cell.angle_gamma   90.00
#
_symmetry.space_group_name_H-M   'P 1'
#
loop_
_entity.id
_entity.type
_entity.pdbx_description
1 polymer ?
#
loop_
_entity_poly.entity_id
_entity_poly.type
_entity_poly.pdbx_seq_one_letter_code
_entity_poly.pdbx_strand_id
1 'polypeptide(L)'
;ILSEICRTRGHHITVILDCCHSTGATRRILKLGPGDRVHRAQELDAPDAIKDMFAAGKKRLGELKDGHGFLQYKSLSAGDWKGESKKAHLLLAACKSYGLAKEVPGASNTYHGVFTEVLLFKLEEAAKVGELPTYVDLARCLVQTTLDLYLVVNGDYKNMRLWFTV
;
A
#
# COMPACT_ATOMS: atom_id res chain seq x y z
N ILE A 1 -6.97 11.01 0.46
CA ILE A 1 -7.09 10.17 -0.77
C ILE A 1 -8.06 9.01 -0.53
N LEU A 2 -7.70 7.97 0.24
CA LEU A 2 -8.56 6.78 0.41
C LEU A 2 -9.93 7.10 1.01
N SER A 3 -10.01 8.05 1.95
CA SER A 3 -11.29 8.53 2.50
C SER A 3 -12.19 9.17 1.43
N GLU A 4 -11.63 9.88 0.45
CA GLU A 4 -12.40 10.47 -0.66
C GLU A 4 -12.84 9.44 -1.69
N ILE A 5 -12.01 8.44 -1.97
CA ILE A 5 -12.43 7.30 -2.79
C ILE A 5 -13.58 6.58 -2.07
N CYS A 6 -13.46 6.35 -0.76
CA CYS A 6 -14.51 5.71 0.03
C CYS A 6 -15.82 6.50 -0.02
N ARG A 7 -15.76 7.83 0.10
CA ARG A 7 -16.93 8.71 0.04
C ARG A 7 -17.62 8.66 -1.33
N THR A 8 -16.85 8.61 -2.41
CA THR A 8 -17.37 8.70 -3.78
C THR A 8 -17.71 7.36 -4.42
N ARG A 9 -17.11 6.26 -3.95
CA ARG A 9 -17.21 4.91 -4.55
C ARG A 9 -17.63 3.82 -3.57
N GLY A 10 -17.72 4.11 -2.27
CA GLY A 10 -18.05 3.14 -1.23
C GLY A 10 -16.82 2.56 -0.52
N HIS A 11 -17.06 1.83 0.58
CA HIS A 11 -16.03 1.42 1.55
C HIS A 11 -15.28 0.12 1.22
N HIS A 12 -15.58 -0.52 0.08
CA HIS A 12 -14.89 -1.72 -0.33
C HIS A 12 -13.59 -1.37 -1.07
N ILE A 13 -12.58 -0.95 -0.31
CA ILE A 13 -11.29 -0.55 -0.86
C ILE A 13 -10.21 -1.42 -0.23
N THR A 14 -9.60 -2.27 -1.05
CA THR A 14 -8.38 -3.01 -0.67
C THR A 14 -7.18 -2.33 -1.32
N VAL A 15 -6.21 -1.95 -0.50
CA VAL A 15 -4.94 -1.37 -0.92
C VAL A 15 -3.85 -2.42 -0.73
N ILE A 16 -3.14 -2.74 -1.80
CA ILE A 16 -2.08 -3.75 -1.82
C ILE A 16 -0.78 -3.03 -2.15
N LEU A 17 0.19 -3.10 -1.24
CA LEU A 17 1.47 -2.43 -1.35
C LEU A 17 2.60 -3.45 -1.34
N ASP A 18 3.15 -3.76 -2.51
CA ASP A 18 4.42 -4.47 -2.65
C ASP A 18 5.57 -3.47 -2.71
N CYS A 19 5.88 -2.87 -1.56
CA CYS A 19 6.92 -1.87 -1.48
C CYS A 19 7.55 -1.82 -0.08
N CYS A 20 8.74 -1.22 -0.03
CA CYS A 20 9.36 -0.87 1.24
C CYS A 20 8.58 0.26 1.93
N HIS A 21 8.62 0.30 3.27
CA HIS A 21 8.17 1.47 4.02
C HIS A 21 8.92 2.73 3.56
N SER A 22 8.35 3.94 3.75
CA SER A 22 8.85 5.22 3.20
C SER A 22 10.35 5.52 3.42
N THR A 23 10.93 4.98 4.49
CA THR A 23 12.37 5.10 4.83
C THR A 23 13.26 4.02 4.19
N GLY A 24 12.70 3.06 3.48
CA GLY A 24 13.40 1.90 2.91
C GLY A 24 14.43 2.28 1.85
N ALA A 25 14.14 3.27 1.01
CA ALA A 25 15.08 3.77 0.01
C ALA A 25 16.29 4.50 0.63
N THR A 26 16.12 5.10 1.81
CA THR A 26 17.15 5.86 2.53
C THR A 26 17.87 5.06 3.61
N ARG A 27 17.36 3.87 3.98
CA ARG A 27 18.06 3.00 4.93
C ARG A 27 19.41 2.64 4.32
N ARG A 28 20.50 2.81 5.07
CA ARG A 28 21.77 2.14 4.75
C ARG A 28 21.49 0.65 4.77
N ILE A 29 21.36 0.03 3.59
CA ILE A 29 21.06 -1.39 3.50
C ILE A 29 22.35 -2.14 3.80
N LEU A 30 22.61 -2.32 5.10
CA LEU A 30 23.75 -3.09 5.62
C LEU A 30 23.60 -4.60 5.37
N LYS A 31 22.55 -5.03 4.67
CA LYS A 31 22.17 -6.43 4.42
C LYS A 31 21.90 -6.72 2.93
N LEU A 32 22.61 -6.07 2.01
CA LEU A 32 22.62 -6.52 0.62
C LEU A 32 23.66 -7.63 0.50
N GLY A 33 23.21 -8.83 0.13
CA GLY A 33 24.09 -9.90 -0.30
C GLY A 33 24.66 -9.63 -1.71
N PRO A 34 25.67 -10.39 -2.14
CA PRO A 34 26.16 -10.33 -3.51
C PRO A 34 25.01 -10.63 -4.49
N GLY A 35 24.68 -9.67 -5.36
CA GLY A 35 23.61 -9.79 -6.36
C GLY A 35 22.30 -9.09 -6.01
N ASP A 36 22.12 -8.62 -4.77
CA ASP A 36 20.92 -7.86 -4.41
C ASP A 36 20.92 -6.48 -5.08
N ARG A 37 19.77 -6.10 -5.66
CA ARG A 37 19.56 -4.79 -6.29
C ARG A 37 18.51 -4.02 -5.52
N VAL A 38 18.72 -2.70 -5.46
CA VAL A 38 17.80 -1.78 -4.80
C VAL A 38 17.29 -0.81 -5.85
N HIS A 39 16.01 -0.93 -6.18
CA HIS A 39 15.35 0.06 -7.01
C HIS A 39 15.14 1.33 -6.19
N ARG A 40 15.88 2.38 -6.55
CA ARG A 40 15.67 3.74 -6.01
C ARG A 40 14.91 4.53 -7.04
N ALA A 41 13.89 5.26 -6.59
CA ALA A 41 13.31 6.31 -7.42
C ALA A 41 14.43 7.30 -7.78
N GLN A 42 14.47 7.70 -9.04
CA GLN A 42 15.38 8.76 -9.47
C GLN A 42 15.03 10.04 -8.72
N GLU A 43 16.04 10.79 -8.28
CA GLU A 43 15.81 12.10 -7.72
C GLU A 43 15.12 12.99 -8.76
N LEU A 44 14.09 13.70 -8.32
CA LEU A 44 13.34 14.60 -9.19
C LEU A 44 14.18 15.87 -9.37
N ASP A 45 14.72 16.07 -10.57
CA ASP A 45 15.49 17.28 -10.93
C ASP A 45 14.54 18.47 -11.18
N ALA A 46 13.92 18.93 -10.10
CA ALA A 46 12.98 20.03 -10.11
C ALA A 46 13.02 20.74 -8.73
N PRO A 47 13.80 21.82 -8.60
CA PRO A 47 14.04 22.50 -7.32
C PRO A 47 12.75 22.92 -6.59
N ASP A 48 11.71 23.27 -7.35
CA ASP A 48 10.40 23.69 -6.83
C ASP A 48 9.35 22.57 -6.80
N ALA A 49 9.66 21.33 -7.20
CA ALA A 49 8.62 20.30 -7.36
C ALA A 49 7.87 19.99 -6.07
N ILE A 50 8.56 19.98 -4.92
CA ILE A 50 7.87 19.79 -3.63
C ILE A 50 6.88 20.93 -3.41
N LYS A 51 7.30 22.18 -3.61
CA LYS A 51 6.45 23.37 -3.45
C LYS A 51 5.25 23.32 -4.39
N ASP A 52 5.46 22.92 -5.64
CA ASP A 52 4.41 22.77 -6.65
C ASP A 52 3.42 21.65 -6.28
N MET A 53 3.90 20.51 -5.78
CA MET A 53 3.04 19.43 -5.27
C MET A 53 2.16 19.91 -4.10
N PHE A 54 2.73 20.68 -3.16
CA PHE A 54 1.97 21.28 -2.06
C PHE A 54 0.95 22.32 -2.56
N ALA A 55 1.32 23.16 -3.52
CA ALA A 55 0.44 24.16 -4.11
C ALA A 55 -0.74 23.50 -4.84
N ALA A 56 -0.46 22.49 -5.67
CA ALA A 56 -1.47 21.71 -6.38
C ALA A 56 -2.41 21.00 -5.40
N GLY A 57 -1.86 20.36 -4.37
CA GLY A 57 -2.65 19.73 -3.32
C GLY A 57 -3.54 20.71 -2.57
N LYS A 58 -3.02 21.89 -2.21
CA LYS A 58 -3.78 22.93 -1.50
C LYS A 58 -4.94 23.43 -2.34
N LYS A 59 -4.71 23.67 -3.63
CA LYS A 59 -5.76 24.06 -4.57
C LYS A 59 -6.87 23.00 -4.64
N ARG A 60 -6.51 21.74 -4.90
CA ARG A 60 -7.47 20.63 -5.03
C ARG A 60 -8.27 20.37 -3.76
N LEU A 61 -7.64 20.41 -2.59
CA LEU A 61 -8.33 20.21 -1.32
C LEU A 61 -9.23 21.40 -0.95
N GLY A 62 -8.84 22.62 -1.33
CA GLY A 62 -9.67 23.82 -1.14
C GLY A 62 -10.97 23.81 -1.94
N GLU A 63 -11.04 22.98 -3.00
CA GLU A 63 -12.25 22.78 -3.80
C GLU A 63 -13.22 21.75 -3.17
N LEU A 64 -12.77 20.95 -2.20
CA LEU A 64 -13.58 19.91 -1.55
C LEU A 64 -14.33 20.49 -0.34
N LYS A 65 -15.66 20.56 -0.47
CA LYS A 65 -16.58 21.00 0.57
C LYS A 65 -17.42 19.83 1.09
N ASP A 66 -17.72 19.85 2.38
CA ASP A 66 -18.68 18.91 2.97
C ASP A 66 -20.13 19.24 2.57
N GLY A 67 -21.09 18.41 3.01
CA GLY A 67 -22.51 18.60 2.73
C GLY A 67 -23.13 19.89 3.31
N HIS A 68 -22.39 20.60 4.17
CA HIS A 68 -22.78 21.87 4.76
C HIS A 68 -22.04 23.07 4.12
N GLY A 69 -21.18 22.82 3.13
CA GLY A 69 -20.43 23.85 2.42
C GLY A 69 -19.13 24.30 3.10
N PHE A 70 -18.72 23.66 4.20
CA PHE A 70 -17.45 23.93 4.88
C PHE A 70 -16.29 23.19 4.21
N LEU A 71 -15.08 23.70 4.37
CA LEU A 71 -13.87 23.03 3.90
C LEU A 71 -13.73 21.68 4.60
N GLN A 72 -13.69 20.62 3.81
CA GLN A 72 -13.67 19.26 4.33
C GLN A 72 -12.31 18.89 4.94
N TYR A 73 -11.22 19.49 4.45
CA TYR A 73 -9.87 19.13 4.84
C TYR A 73 -9.08 20.30 5.42
N LYS A 74 -8.19 19.98 6.37
CA LYS A 74 -7.21 20.93 6.92
C LYS A 74 -6.19 21.36 5.86
N SER A 75 -5.41 22.39 6.16
CA SER A 75 -4.32 22.86 5.29
C SER A 75 -3.18 21.84 5.19
N LEU A 76 -2.65 21.60 3.98
CA LEU A 76 -1.53 20.66 3.77
C LEU A 76 -0.29 21.05 4.57
N SER A 77 -0.09 22.35 4.74
CA SER A 77 1.04 22.92 5.45
C SER A 77 0.96 22.79 6.98
N ALA A 78 -0.16 22.34 7.54
CA ALA A 78 -0.30 22.20 9.00
C ALA A 78 0.58 21.08 9.58
N GLY A 79 0.98 20.10 8.76
CA GLY A 79 1.88 19.02 9.17
C GLY A 79 1.29 18.01 10.18
N ASP A 80 0.10 18.27 10.73
CA ASP A 80 -0.58 17.44 11.73
C ASP A 80 -1.59 16.46 11.13
N TRP A 81 -1.38 16.09 9.86
CA TRP A 81 -2.29 15.24 9.10
C TRP A 81 -2.46 13.87 9.76
N LYS A 82 -3.72 13.50 10.00
CA LYS A 82 -4.10 12.17 10.47
C LYS A 82 -5.04 11.55 9.44
N GLY A 83 -4.84 10.27 9.17
CA GLY A 83 -5.77 9.52 8.32
C GLY A 83 -7.15 9.48 8.96
N GLU A 84 -8.17 9.91 8.24
CA GLU A 84 -9.56 9.80 8.68
C GLU A 84 -10.00 8.34 8.56
N SER A 85 -10.15 7.69 9.72
CA SER A 85 -10.81 6.41 9.96
C SER A 85 -10.25 5.17 9.24
N LYS A 86 -10.00 4.11 10.02
CA LYS A 86 -9.66 2.76 9.53
C LYS A 86 -10.83 2.05 8.82
N LYS A 87 -12.00 2.71 8.74
CA LYS A 87 -13.18 2.23 8.01
C LYS A 87 -13.15 2.53 6.50
N ALA A 88 -12.22 3.35 6.02
CA ALA A 88 -12.22 3.72 4.59
C ALA A 88 -11.61 2.64 3.69
N HIS A 89 -10.67 1.85 4.20
CA HIS A 89 -9.91 0.89 3.41
C HIS A 89 -9.29 -0.19 4.29
N LEU A 90 -8.92 -1.28 3.64
CA LEU A 90 -8.01 -2.29 4.18
C LEU A 90 -6.66 -2.21 3.46
N LEU A 91 -5.58 -2.35 4.21
CA LEU A 91 -4.21 -2.34 3.74
C LEU A 91 -3.57 -3.72 3.90
N LEU A 92 -3.04 -4.26 2.81
CA LEU A 92 -2.07 -5.36 2.78
C LEU A 92 -0.72 -4.80 2.32
N ALA A 93 0.32 -4.91 3.13
CA ALA A 93 1.65 -4.42 2.77
C ALA A 93 2.74 -5.48 2.97
N ALA A 94 3.62 -5.63 1.98
CA ALA A 94 4.68 -6.65 1.93
C ALA A 94 5.65 -6.59 3.11
N CYS A 95 5.86 -5.42 3.70
CA CYS A 95 6.81 -5.24 4.79
C CYS A 95 6.30 -4.33 5.92
N LYS A 96 6.84 -4.59 7.13
CA LYS A 96 6.73 -3.70 8.30
C LYS A 96 7.62 -2.47 8.14
N SER A 97 7.50 -1.51 9.08
CA SER A 97 8.28 -0.27 9.07
C SER A 97 9.80 -0.46 8.97
N TYR A 98 10.33 -1.58 9.47
CA TYR A 98 11.75 -1.96 9.44
C TYR A 98 12.12 -3.02 8.39
N GLY A 99 11.14 -3.59 7.69
CA GLY A 99 11.36 -4.62 6.67
C GLY A 99 11.73 -4.05 5.30
N LEU A 100 12.07 -4.94 4.38
CA LEU A 100 12.26 -4.66 2.95
C LEU A 100 11.29 -5.54 2.16
N ALA A 101 10.64 -4.96 1.15
CA ALA A 101 10.00 -5.74 0.09
C ALA A 101 11.10 -6.27 -0.84
N LYS A 102 11.02 -7.55 -1.20
CA LYS A 102 12.02 -8.25 -2.01
C LYS A 102 11.50 -8.45 -3.42
N GLU A 103 12.39 -8.30 -4.40
CA GLU A 103 12.15 -8.68 -5.78
C GLU A 103 13.12 -9.80 -6.17
N VAL A 104 12.66 -10.73 -7.00
CA VAL A 104 13.46 -11.84 -7.53
C VAL A 104 13.41 -11.86 -9.05
N PRO A 105 14.44 -12.42 -9.72
CA PRO A 105 14.44 -12.56 -11.17
C PRO A 105 13.27 -13.42 -11.66
N GLY A 106 12.54 -12.92 -12.65
CA GLY A 106 11.54 -13.65 -13.41
C GLY A 106 12.05 -14.11 -14.78
N ALA A 107 11.12 -14.53 -15.65
CA ALA A 107 11.44 -14.88 -17.02
C ALA A 107 11.94 -13.65 -17.81
N SER A 108 12.84 -13.87 -18.78
CA SER A 108 13.23 -12.86 -19.78
C SER A 108 13.68 -11.51 -19.19
N ASN A 109 14.58 -11.52 -18.20
CA ASN A 109 15.16 -10.32 -17.57
C ASN A 109 14.14 -9.39 -16.89
N THR A 110 12.97 -9.93 -16.51
CA THR A 110 12.00 -9.25 -15.65
C THR A 110 12.30 -9.51 -14.18
N TYR A 111 11.75 -8.67 -13.31
CA TYR A 111 11.77 -8.87 -11.87
C TYR A 111 10.34 -8.80 -11.36
N HIS A 112 10.04 -9.53 -10.30
CA HIS A 112 8.74 -9.47 -9.65
C HIS A 112 8.91 -9.51 -8.13
N GLY A 113 7.96 -8.87 -7.44
CA GLY A 113 7.94 -8.85 -5.99
C GLY A 113 7.55 -10.22 -5.42
N VAL A 114 8.32 -10.70 -4.44
CA VAL A 114 8.05 -11.97 -3.74
C VAL A 114 6.67 -11.94 -3.08
N PHE A 115 6.26 -10.80 -2.53
CA PHE A 115 4.95 -10.68 -1.91
C PHE A 115 3.82 -10.81 -2.94
N THR A 116 3.92 -10.12 -4.07
CA THR A 116 2.91 -10.19 -5.14
C THR A 116 2.82 -11.59 -5.74
N GLU A 117 3.94 -12.27 -6.00
CA GLU A 117 3.94 -13.64 -6.51
C GLU A 117 3.18 -14.60 -5.59
N VAL A 118 3.54 -14.60 -4.30
CA VAL A 118 2.91 -15.49 -3.31
C VAL A 118 1.44 -15.12 -3.10
N LEU A 119 1.10 -13.83 -3.15
CA LEU A 119 -0.28 -13.35 -3.09
C LEU A 119 -1.13 -13.90 -4.25
N LEU A 120 -0.65 -13.77 -5.49
CA LEU A 120 -1.35 -14.27 -6.66
C LEU A 120 -1.56 -15.78 -6.59
N PHE A 121 -0.51 -16.53 -6.23
CA PHE A 121 -0.59 -17.98 -6.05
C PHE A 121 -1.69 -18.38 -5.04
N LYS A 122 -1.77 -17.70 -3.88
CA LYS A 122 -2.79 -17.99 -2.87
C LYS A 122 -4.20 -17.58 -3.28
N LEU A 123 -4.34 -16.50 -4.05
CA LEU A 123 -5.63 -16.10 -4.60
C LEU A 123 -6.14 -17.11 -5.63
N GLU A 124 -5.25 -17.66 -6.47
CA GLU A 124 -5.59 -18.73 -7.42
C GLU A 124 -6.00 -20.03 -6.71
N GLU A 125 -5.33 -20.42 -5.63
CA GLU A 125 -5.73 -21.56 -4.81
C GLU A 125 -7.13 -21.35 -4.19
N ALA A 126 -7.38 -20.17 -3.60
CA ALA A 126 -8.67 -19.83 -3.03
C ALA A 126 -9.80 -19.84 -4.07
N ALA A 127 -9.53 -19.34 -5.28
CA ALA A 127 -10.51 -19.33 -6.37
C ALA A 127 -10.94 -20.73 -6.80
N LYS A 128 -10.03 -21.73 -6.76
CA LYS A 128 -10.35 -23.14 -7.08
C LYS A 128 -11.26 -23.80 -6.05
N VAL A 129 -11.13 -23.42 -4.78
CA VAL A 129 -11.92 -23.97 -3.67
C VAL A 129 -13.31 -23.31 -3.58
N GLY A 130 -13.48 -22.12 -4.17
CA GLY A 130 -14.74 -21.40 -4.22
C GLY A 130 -15.11 -20.67 -2.91
N GLU A 131 -14.29 -20.78 -1.88
CA GLU A 131 -14.45 -20.05 -0.62
C GLU A 131 -13.28 -19.10 -0.38
N LEU A 132 -13.58 -17.80 -0.36
CA LEU A 132 -12.57 -16.78 -0.16
C LEU A 132 -12.17 -16.65 1.32
N PRO A 133 -10.86 -16.66 1.63
CA PRO A 133 -10.40 -16.48 3.00
C PRO A 133 -10.66 -15.04 3.47
N THR A 134 -10.58 -14.84 4.79
CA THR A 134 -10.49 -13.47 5.33
C THR A 134 -9.14 -12.85 5.01
N TYR A 135 -9.01 -11.53 5.08
CA TYR A 135 -7.70 -10.87 4.89
C TYR A 135 -6.67 -11.33 5.92
N VAL A 136 -7.10 -11.60 7.16
CA VAL A 136 -6.23 -12.17 8.21
C VAL A 136 -5.82 -13.60 7.88
N ASP A 137 -6.74 -14.43 7.36
CA ASP A 137 -6.43 -15.81 7.00
C ASP A 137 -5.49 -15.87 5.78
N LEU A 138 -5.76 -15.07 4.75
CA LEU A 138 -4.86 -14.88 3.62
C LEU A 138 -3.47 -14.49 4.13
N ALA A 139 -3.39 -13.49 5.01
CA ALA A 139 -2.11 -13.04 5.55
C ALA A 139 -1.36 -14.12 6.31
N ARG A 140 -2.07 -14.95 7.09
CA ARG A 140 -1.47 -16.10 7.78
C ARG A 140 -0.91 -17.12 6.79
N CYS A 141 -1.64 -17.42 5.71
CA CYS A 141 -1.20 -18.33 4.65
C CYS A 141 0.04 -17.80 3.92
N LEU A 142 0.12 -16.49 3.65
CA LEU A 142 1.27 -15.87 2.97
C LEU A 142 2.54 -15.99 3.82
N VAL A 143 2.47 -15.70 5.11
CA VAL A 143 3.61 -15.82 6.03
C VAL A 143 4.09 -17.27 6.18
N GLN A 144 3.18 -18.24 6.14
CA GLN A 144 3.54 -19.66 6.17
C GLN A 144 4.25 -20.13 4.89
N THR A 145 3.94 -19.50 3.76
CA THR A 145 4.52 -19.87 2.45
C THR A 145 5.95 -19.34 2.30
N THR A 146 6.28 -18.24 2.97
CA THR A 146 7.62 -17.63 2.88
C THR A 146 8.02 -17.03 4.22
N LEU A 147 9.01 -17.65 4.89
CA LEU A 147 9.51 -17.26 6.21
C LEU A 147 10.07 -15.83 6.29
N ASP A 148 10.34 -15.21 5.14
CA ASP A 148 10.90 -13.85 5.03
C ASP A 148 9.84 -12.74 4.80
N LEU A 149 8.55 -13.08 4.70
CA LEU A 149 7.49 -12.08 4.50
C LEU A 149 7.06 -11.47 5.84
N TYR A 150 7.24 -10.15 5.96
CA TYR A 150 6.79 -9.37 7.12
C TYR A 150 5.52 -8.60 6.77
N LEU A 151 4.45 -9.35 6.48
CA LEU A 151 3.18 -8.81 6.04
C LEU A 151 2.50 -7.95 7.11
N VAL A 152 1.91 -6.83 6.68
CA VAL A 152 1.05 -5.98 7.50
C VAL A 152 -0.37 -6.04 6.95
N VAL A 153 -1.33 -6.35 7.83
CA VAL A 153 -2.76 -6.19 7.58
C VAL A 153 -3.30 -5.10 8.50
N ASN A 154 -3.90 -4.05 7.92
CA ASN A 154 -4.48 -2.95 8.69
C ASN A 154 -5.83 -2.53 8.12
N GLY A 155 -6.70 -1.98 8.96
CA GLY A 155 -8.10 -1.65 8.61
C GLY A 155 -9.10 -2.40 9.48
N ASP A 156 -10.28 -1.81 9.64
CA ASP A 156 -11.31 -2.33 10.54
C ASP A 156 -11.98 -3.60 9.99
N TYR A 157 -11.94 -3.80 8.67
CA TYR A 157 -12.57 -4.92 7.97
C TYR A 157 -11.64 -6.13 7.74
N LYS A 158 -10.52 -6.21 8.45
CA LYS A 158 -9.52 -7.29 8.24
C LYS A 158 -10.02 -8.71 8.50
N ASN A 159 -11.08 -8.86 9.28
CA ASN A 159 -11.70 -10.16 9.55
C ASN A 159 -12.82 -10.49 8.55
N MET A 160 -13.13 -9.59 7.60
CA MET A 160 -14.06 -9.91 6.51
C MET A 160 -13.37 -10.77 5.46
N ARG A 161 -14.18 -11.54 4.71
CA ARG A 161 -13.72 -12.27 3.53
C ARG A 161 -13.19 -11.30 2.48
N LEU A 162 -12.21 -11.75 1.69
CA LEU A 162 -11.76 -11.02 0.51
C LEU A 162 -12.97 -10.67 -0.36
N TRP A 163 -13.02 -9.41 -0.75
CA TRP A 163 -14.01 -8.91 -1.68
C TRP A 163 -13.32 -8.65 -3.02
N PHE A 164 -13.69 -9.42 -4.03
CA PHE A 164 -13.50 -9.08 -5.43
C PHE A 164 -14.79 -9.49 -6.16
N THR A 165 -15.42 -8.55 -6.85
CA THR A 165 -16.50 -8.84 -7.78
C THR A 165 -15.88 -9.15 -9.13
N VAL A 166 -16.08 -10.36 -9.65
CA VAL A 166 -15.85 -10.68 -11.07
C VAL A 166 -17.10 -10.33 -11.84
#